data_AF-A0A6A5H2U2-F1
#
_entry.id   AF-A0A6A5H2U2-F1
#
_cell.length_a   1.000
_cell.length_b   1.000
_cell.length_c   1.000
_cell.angle_alpha   90.00
_cell.angle_beta   90.00
_cell.angle_gamma   90.00
#
_symmetry.space_group_name_H-M   'P 1'
#
loop_
_entity.id
_entity.type
_entity.pdbx_description
1 polymer ?
#
loop_
_entity_poly.entity_id
_entity_poly.type
_entity_poly.pdbx_seq_one_letter_code
_entity_poly.pdbx_strand_id
1 'polypeptide(L)'
;MTMDAPPSKITKLDCSSVTKLEVHPILDPALTCETIASTSFQALNLVNKQVIGQIIGGLNELPESFQHLKRVEKDGSVLISETEESAKQIIIGLKNDDVRIEDLRTVLVPSKKPSTRRQFEVSKLLWSTAFHPNHDVEKLLDGSFLTDSLREYVIRYTQRVIEMGDGCIAVQSNSVLSSGCPSTHPLGHPVMEMVRNLRKRTGSDYLGTGSDVFLVNEPCAMCSMALVHFRIKRLFYVRNSKNGVLKEDGWQLHLEPSINHHYEVFRVNIHDDSGSNLDNVYSNSLCTLAK
;
A
#
# COMPACT_ATOMS: atom_id res chain seq x y z
N MET A 1 -39.57 35.96 -20.87
CA MET A 1 -38.28 36.46 -21.39
C MET A 1 -37.40 36.78 -20.19
N THR A 2 -36.69 35.79 -19.66
CA THR A 2 -35.73 35.98 -18.58
C THR A 2 -34.36 36.19 -19.22
N MET A 3 -33.74 37.34 -18.95
CA MET A 3 -32.42 37.69 -19.44
C MET A 3 -31.37 36.96 -18.61
N ASP A 4 -30.63 36.04 -19.23
CA ASP A 4 -29.47 35.40 -18.61
C ASP A 4 -28.31 36.40 -18.49
N ALA A 5 -27.67 36.41 -17.32
CA ALA A 5 -26.51 37.22 -17.03
C ALA A 5 -25.28 36.73 -17.84
N PRO A 6 -24.37 37.64 -18.24
CA PRO A 6 -23.22 37.27 -19.06
C PRO A 6 -22.24 36.38 -18.28
N PRO A 7 -21.56 35.43 -18.95
CA PRO A 7 -20.59 34.56 -18.28
C PRO A 7 -19.42 35.37 -17.72
N SER A 8 -19.07 35.07 -16.48
CA SER A 8 -17.91 35.65 -15.80
C SER A 8 -16.61 35.30 -16.52
N LYS A 9 -15.71 36.29 -16.63
CA LYS A 9 -14.41 36.14 -17.32
C LYS A 9 -13.58 35.02 -16.68
N ILE A 10 -13.17 34.06 -17.52
CA ILE A 10 -12.20 33.02 -17.16
C ILE A 10 -10.88 33.70 -16.77
N THR A 11 -10.48 33.54 -15.52
CA THR A 11 -9.18 33.99 -15.02
C THR A 11 -8.16 32.92 -15.38
N LYS A 12 -7.19 33.25 -16.24
CA LYS A 12 -5.99 32.42 -16.41
C LYS A 12 -5.24 32.45 -15.07
N LEU A 13 -5.11 31.30 -14.40
CA LEU A 13 -4.18 31.19 -13.27
C LEU A 13 -2.74 31.18 -13.82
N ASP A 14 -1.92 32.08 -13.31
CA ASP A 14 -0.48 32.06 -13.52
C ASP A 14 0.12 30.79 -12.88
N CYS A 15 0.87 30.00 -13.67
CA CYS A 15 1.48 28.73 -13.25
C CYS A 15 2.65 28.88 -12.24
N SER A 16 2.78 30.03 -11.56
CA SER A 16 3.85 30.33 -10.62
C SER A 16 3.52 30.06 -9.14
N SER A 17 2.29 29.65 -8.81
CA SER A 17 1.80 29.51 -7.42
C SER A 17 1.40 28.07 -7.06
N VAL A 18 2.29 27.08 -7.28
CA VAL A 18 2.15 25.77 -6.63
C VAL A 18 3.01 25.78 -5.38
N THR A 19 2.45 26.29 -4.28
CA THR A 19 3.16 26.53 -3.02
C THR A 19 3.11 25.34 -2.06
N LYS A 20 2.15 24.41 -2.21
CA LYS A 20 2.09 23.21 -1.36
C LYS A 20 1.51 21.99 -2.08
N LEU A 21 2.35 20.97 -2.24
CA LEU A 21 2.00 19.67 -2.82
C LEU A 21 2.15 18.59 -1.75
N GLU A 22 1.12 17.77 -1.58
CA GLU A 22 1.13 16.62 -0.69
C GLU A 22 1.09 15.33 -1.51
N VAL A 23 1.89 14.34 -1.14
CA VAL A 23 1.95 13.03 -1.81
C VAL A 23 1.53 11.99 -0.80
N HIS A 24 0.41 11.33 -1.06
CA HIS A 24 -0.21 10.33 -0.20
C HIS A 24 -0.04 8.95 -0.84
N PRO A 25 0.69 8.01 -0.21
CA PRO A 25 0.83 6.65 -0.73
C PRO A 25 -0.48 5.88 -0.55
N ILE A 26 -0.90 5.15 -1.58
CA ILE A 26 -2.05 4.26 -1.51
C ILE A 26 -1.59 2.88 -1.06
N LEU A 27 -1.79 2.61 0.23
CA LEU A 27 -1.30 1.42 0.91
C LEU A 27 -2.37 0.33 1.04
N ASP A 28 -1.92 -0.90 1.25
CA ASP A 28 -2.78 -2.02 1.63
C ASP A 28 -3.47 -1.72 2.98
N PRO A 29 -4.82 -1.81 3.07
CA PRO A 29 -5.56 -1.64 4.30
C PRO A 29 -5.07 -2.53 5.46
N ALA A 30 -4.50 -3.69 5.14
CA ALA A 30 -3.90 -4.58 6.14
C ALA A 30 -2.67 -3.97 6.84
N LEU A 31 -1.99 -3.00 6.21
CA LEU A 31 -0.85 -2.29 6.79
C LEU A 31 -1.28 -1.12 7.67
N THR A 32 -2.40 -0.48 7.34
CA THR A 32 -2.92 0.69 8.08
C THR A 32 -3.87 0.31 9.22
N CYS A 33 -4.29 -0.95 9.29
CA CYS A 33 -5.18 -1.45 10.33
C CYS A 33 -4.60 -1.25 11.74
N GLU A 34 -5.37 -0.61 12.61
CA GLU A 34 -5.00 -0.35 14.01
C GLU A 34 -5.30 -1.54 14.94
N THR A 35 -6.20 -2.43 14.51
CA THR A 35 -6.62 -3.59 15.31
C THR A 35 -5.94 -4.85 14.81
N ILE A 36 -5.53 -5.70 15.76
CA ILE A 36 -4.87 -6.97 15.45
C ILE A 36 -5.82 -8.09 15.83
N ALA A 37 -6.15 -8.92 14.84
CA ALA A 37 -6.94 -10.10 15.09
C ALA A 37 -6.20 -11.01 16.08
N SER A 38 -6.91 -11.47 17.11
CA SER A 38 -6.37 -12.35 18.13
C SER A 38 -7.15 -13.66 18.18
N THR A 39 -6.47 -14.73 18.61
CA THR A 39 -7.03 -16.07 18.77
C THR A 39 -6.60 -16.65 20.11
N SER A 40 -7.40 -17.55 20.66
CA SER A 40 -7.06 -18.26 21.89
C SER A 40 -6.00 -19.34 21.63
N PHE A 41 -5.04 -19.45 22.53
CA PHE A 41 -4.03 -20.50 22.55
C PHE A 41 -3.85 -20.99 23.98
N GLN A 42 -3.35 -22.21 24.14
CA GLN A 42 -3.03 -22.77 25.44
C GLN A 42 -1.55 -22.61 25.72
N ALA A 43 -1.24 -21.98 26.84
CA ALA A 43 0.12 -21.75 27.32
C ALA A 43 0.29 -22.38 28.70
N LEU A 44 1.44 -23.02 28.90
CA LEU A 44 1.83 -23.61 30.18
C LEU A 44 2.73 -22.63 30.92
N ASN A 45 2.35 -22.23 32.13
CA ASN A 45 3.18 -21.36 32.97
C ASN A 45 4.08 -22.20 33.89
N LEU A 46 5.39 -22.17 33.65
CA LEU A 46 6.34 -23.01 34.37
C LEU A 46 6.96 -22.28 35.55
N VAL A 47 6.83 -22.86 36.75
CA VAL A 47 7.55 -22.38 37.94
C VAL A 47 9.05 -22.65 37.80
N ASN A 48 9.43 -23.85 37.35
CA ASN A 48 10.83 -24.22 37.09
C ASN A 48 11.21 -23.93 35.63
N LYS A 49 11.90 -22.80 35.39
CA LYS A 49 12.33 -22.39 34.05
C LYS A 49 13.43 -23.28 33.44
N GLN A 50 14.12 -24.10 34.23
CA GLN A 50 15.20 -24.96 33.73
C GLN A 50 14.69 -26.09 32.84
N VAL A 51 13.41 -26.44 32.96
CA VAL A 51 12.76 -27.55 32.24
C VAL A 51 12.30 -27.15 30.84
N ILE A 52 12.27 -25.84 30.53
CA ILE A 52 11.78 -25.29 29.26
C ILE A 52 12.45 -25.95 28.05
N GLY A 53 13.77 -26.16 28.10
CA GLY A 53 14.51 -26.78 26.99
C GLY A 53 14.09 -28.22 26.71
N GLN A 54 13.81 -29.00 27.77
CA GLN A 54 13.33 -30.38 27.63
C GLN A 54 11.91 -30.42 27.07
N ILE A 55 11.06 -29.51 27.54
CA ILE A 55 9.67 -29.39 27.07
C ILE A 55 9.63 -29.04 25.60
N ILE A 56 10.38 -28.01 25.15
CA ILE A 56 10.41 -27.61 23.73
C ILE A 56 10.85 -28.78 22.83
N GLY A 57 11.83 -29.58 23.26
CA GLY A 57 12.29 -30.74 22.51
C GLY A 57 11.22 -31.84 22.31
N GLY A 58 10.22 -31.90 23.20
CA GLY A 58 9.08 -32.82 23.10
C GLY A 58 7.84 -32.25 22.43
N LEU A 59 7.85 -30.96 22.03
CA LEU A 59 6.72 -30.30 21.39
C LEU A 59 6.82 -30.38 19.86
N ASN A 60 5.67 -30.57 19.21
CA ASN A 60 5.57 -30.43 17.76
C ASN A 60 5.77 -28.96 17.34
N GLU A 61 6.24 -28.76 16.11
CA GLU A 61 6.28 -27.44 15.50
C GLU A 61 4.89 -26.78 15.50
N LEU A 62 4.87 -25.45 15.58
CA LEU A 62 3.63 -24.71 15.46
C LEU A 62 3.08 -24.83 14.02
N PRO A 63 1.75 -24.81 13.85
CA PRO A 63 1.15 -24.72 12.52
C PRO A 63 1.72 -23.53 11.74
N GLU A 64 1.80 -23.65 10.41
CA GLU A 64 2.43 -22.65 9.52
C GLU A 64 1.92 -21.22 9.77
N SER A 65 0.62 -21.07 10.03
CA SER A 65 -0.04 -19.79 10.34
C SER A 65 0.42 -19.14 11.65
N PHE A 66 1.07 -19.87 12.54
CA PHE A 66 1.49 -19.42 13.88
C PHE A 66 3.00 -19.50 14.12
N GLN A 67 3.81 -19.80 13.11
CA GLN A 67 5.27 -19.86 13.24
C GLN A 67 5.91 -18.49 13.55
N HIS A 68 5.16 -17.39 13.39
CA HIS A 68 5.61 -16.06 13.81
C HIS A 68 5.57 -15.85 15.33
N LEU A 69 4.87 -16.70 16.08
CA LEU A 69 4.80 -16.61 17.54
C LEU A 69 6.07 -17.16 18.18
N LYS A 70 6.58 -16.49 19.23
CA LYS A 70 7.64 -17.06 20.04
C LYS A 70 7.07 -18.18 20.91
N ARG A 71 7.73 -19.34 20.92
CA ARG A 71 7.28 -20.49 21.70
C ARG A 71 7.31 -20.22 23.21
N VAL A 72 8.28 -19.44 23.67
CA VAL A 72 8.51 -19.13 25.08
C VAL A 72 8.42 -17.62 25.30
N GLU A 73 7.65 -17.22 26.30
CA GLU A 73 7.48 -15.84 26.73
C GLU A 73 8.47 -15.48 27.85
N LYS A 74 8.69 -14.18 28.09
CA LYS A 74 9.66 -13.71 29.09
C LYS A 74 9.34 -14.15 30.53
N ASP A 75 8.06 -14.35 30.84
CA ASP A 75 7.63 -14.82 32.16
C ASP A 75 7.98 -16.30 32.39
N GLY A 76 8.32 -17.06 31.34
CA GLY A 76 8.60 -18.49 31.39
C GLY A 76 7.48 -19.35 30.81
N SER A 77 6.40 -18.73 30.31
CA SER A 77 5.27 -19.46 29.75
C SER A 77 5.57 -20.01 28.36
N VAL A 78 5.07 -21.21 28.08
CA VAL A 78 5.34 -21.95 26.84
C VAL A 78 4.04 -22.20 26.09
N LEU A 79 3.94 -21.80 24.83
CA LEU A 79 2.79 -22.14 23.97
C LEU A 79 2.76 -23.65 23.71
N ILE A 80 1.60 -24.28 23.82
CA ILE A 80 1.42 -25.73 23.64
C ILE A 80 0.59 -26.01 22.38
N SER A 81 -0.67 -25.61 22.37
CA SER A 81 -1.60 -25.86 21.25
C SER A 81 -2.78 -24.89 21.26
N GLU A 82 -3.51 -24.83 20.14
CA GLU A 82 -4.72 -24.00 20.01
C GLU A 82 -5.86 -24.48 20.93
N THR A 83 -6.04 -25.80 21.06
CA THR A 83 -7.11 -26.41 21.86
C THR A 83 -6.61 -26.95 23.19
N GLU A 84 -7.48 -26.91 24.21
CA GLU A 84 -7.20 -27.42 25.55
C GLU A 84 -7.00 -28.94 25.56
N GLU A 85 -7.82 -29.68 24.80
CA GLU A 85 -7.71 -31.13 24.74
C GLU A 85 -6.36 -31.57 24.17
N SER A 86 -5.92 -30.98 23.07
CA SER A 86 -4.60 -31.27 22.49
C SER A 86 -3.48 -30.91 23.46
N ALA A 87 -3.62 -29.81 24.21
CA ALA A 87 -2.61 -29.40 25.18
C ALA A 87 -2.47 -30.42 26.31
N LYS A 88 -3.60 -30.92 26.84
CA LYS A 88 -3.63 -31.95 27.89
C LYS A 88 -2.96 -33.23 27.43
N GLN A 89 -3.27 -33.70 26.20
CA GLN A 89 -2.64 -34.90 25.64
C GLN A 89 -1.11 -34.75 25.50
N ILE A 90 -0.66 -33.60 25.01
CA ILE A 90 0.77 -33.29 24.89
C ILE A 90 1.44 -33.28 26.26
N ILE A 91 0.82 -32.62 27.25
CA ILE A 91 1.33 -32.54 28.63
C ILE A 91 1.48 -33.92 29.26
N ILE A 92 0.46 -34.78 29.12
CA ILE A 92 0.52 -36.17 29.61
C ILE A 92 1.65 -36.94 28.91
N GLY A 93 1.87 -36.69 27.62
CA GLY A 93 2.92 -37.31 26.83
C GLY A 93 4.34 -36.91 27.22
N LEU A 94 4.55 -35.70 27.75
CA LEU A 94 5.87 -35.20 28.16
C LEU A 94 6.47 -35.94 29.37
N LYS A 95 5.63 -36.62 30.20
CA LYS A 95 6.03 -37.40 31.38
C LYS A 95 7.05 -36.66 32.27
N ASN A 96 6.76 -35.40 32.60
CA ASN A 96 7.64 -34.55 33.38
C ASN A 96 6.92 -34.06 34.64
N ASP A 97 7.48 -34.36 35.81
CA ASP A 97 6.85 -34.06 37.12
C ASP A 97 6.75 -32.55 37.41
N ASP A 98 7.58 -31.73 36.76
CA ASP A 98 7.56 -30.27 36.85
C ASP A 98 6.46 -29.64 35.97
N VAL A 99 5.73 -30.44 35.18
CA VAL A 99 4.68 -29.96 34.27
C VAL A 99 3.31 -30.46 34.76
N ARG A 100 2.44 -29.53 35.17
CA ARG A 100 1.09 -29.85 35.63
C ARG A 100 0.04 -29.30 34.69
N ILE A 101 -1.05 -30.04 34.52
CA ILE A 101 -2.21 -29.59 33.74
C ILE A 101 -2.85 -28.35 34.38
N GLU A 102 -2.76 -28.21 35.70
CA GLU A 102 -3.27 -27.05 36.47
C GLU A 102 -2.56 -25.74 36.09
N ASP A 103 -1.32 -25.82 35.57
CA ASP A 103 -0.55 -24.65 35.13
C ASP A 103 -0.88 -24.22 33.70
N LEU A 104 -1.82 -24.93 33.05
CA LEU A 104 -2.32 -24.60 31.72
C LEU A 104 -3.28 -23.40 31.80
N ARG A 105 -3.00 -22.38 31.00
CA ARG A 105 -3.84 -21.19 30.87
C ARG A 105 -4.19 -20.91 29.42
N THR A 106 -5.40 -20.43 29.20
CA THR A 106 -5.77 -19.85 27.91
C THR A 106 -5.23 -18.43 27.82
N VAL A 107 -4.48 -18.15 26.76
CA VAL A 107 -3.90 -16.84 26.44
C VAL A 107 -4.39 -16.37 25.07
N LEU A 108 -4.36 -15.07 24.84
CA LEU A 108 -4.62 -14.49 23.52
C LEU A 108 -3.30 -14.29 22.78
N VAL A 109 -3.26 -14.71 21.53
CA VAL A 109 -2.10 -14.54 20.65
C VAL A 109 -2.53 -13.83 19.36
N PRO A 110 -1.62 -13.07 18.70
CA PRO A 110 -1.88 -12.51 17.38
C PRO A 110 -2.11 -13.60 16.34
N SER A 111 -3.26 -13.57 15.65
CA SER A 111 -3.62 -14.59 14.67
C SER A 111 -2.86 -14.48 13.35
N LYS A 112 -2.32 -13.30 13.07
CA LYS A 112 -1.47 -13.01 11.92
C LYS A 112 -0.15 -12.41 12.37
N LYS A 113 0.89 -12.63 11.57
CA LYS A 113 2.17 -11.96 11.74
C LYS A 113 1.99 -10.45 11.57
N PRO A 114 2.52 -9.61 12.47
CA PRO A 114 2.49 -8.17 12.29
C PRO A 114 3.34 -7.76 11.09
N SER A 115 2.79 -6.90 10.24
CA SER A 115 3.46 -6.40 9.03
C SER A 115 4.18 -5.07 9.27
N THR A 116 3.74 -4.30 10.28
CA THR A 116 4.30 -2.99 10.62
C THR A 116 4.80 -2.95 12.07
N ARG A 117 5.68 -2.00 12.39
CA ARG A 117 6.23 -1.82 13.74
C ARG A 117 5.14 -1.48 14.75
N ARG A 118 4.18 -0.63 14.35
CA ARG A 118 3.01 -0.32 15.18
C ARG A 118 2.20 -1.58 15.50
N GLN A 119 1.95 -2.43 14.48
CA GLN A 119 1.27 -3.71 14.70
C GLN A 119 2.09 -4.65 15.60
N PHE A 120 3.40 -4.67 15.43
CA PHE A 120 4.27 -5.47 16.29
C PHE A 120 4.20 -5.03 17.76
N GLU A 121 4.20 -3.72 18.03
CA GLU A 121 4.11 -3.17 19.38
C GLU A 121 2.78 -3.53 20.06
N VAL A 122 1.67 -3.47 19.35
CA VAL A 122 0.35 -3.93 19.85
C VAL A 122 0.33 -5.44 20.02
N SER A 123 0.89 -6.21 19.08
CA SER A 123 0.97 -7.67 19.14
C SER A 123 1.68 -8.16 20.40
N LYS A 124 2.73 -7.44 20.80
CA LYS A 124 3.54 -7.75 21.98
C LYS A 124 2.76 -7.62 23.30
N LEU A 125 1.64 -6.89 23.32
CA LEU A 125 0.73 -6.84 24.46
C LEU A 125 -0.08 -8.13 24.61
N LEU A 126 -0.26 -8.88 23.53
CA LEU A 126 -0.93 -10.19 23.52
C LEU A 126 0.08 -11.32 23.75
N TRP A 127 1.07 -11.43 22.85
CA TRP A 127 2.13 -12.44 22.92
C TRP A 127 3.35 -12.01 22.11
N SER A 128 4.56 -12.40 22.54
CA SER A 128 5.77 -12.06 21.81
C SER A 128 5.81 -12.73 20.43
N THR A 129 6.08 -11.93 19.39
CA THR A 129 6.23 -12.41 18.01
C THR A 129 7.62 -12.14 17.45
N ALA A 130 7.99 -12.87 16.41
CA ALA A 130 9.15 -12.56 15.57
C ALA A 130 8.75 -11.50 14.54
N PHE A 131 9.46 -10.37 14.53
CA PHE A 131 9.20 -9.27 13.63
C PHE A 131 10.50 -8.70 13.09
N HIS A 132 10.53 -8.49 11.79
CA HIS A 132 11.59 -7.80 11.07
C HIS A 132 10.92 -6.69 10.26
N PRO A 133 11.16 -5.41 10.58
CA PRO A 133 10.48 -4.31 9.91
C PRO A 133 10.87 -4.25 8.44
N ASN A 134 9.87 -4.07 7.57
CA ASN A 134 10.12 -3.71 6.19
C ASN A 134 10.36 -2.20 6.11
N HIS A 135 11.62 -1.80 5.94
CA HIS A 135 12.02 -0.39 5.94
C HIS A 135 11.29 0.46 4.90
N ASP A 136 10.93 -0.09 3.75
CA ASP A 136 10.25 0.69 2.70
C ASP A 136 8.79 0.94 3.09
N VAL A 137 8.11 -0.05 3.67
CA VAL A 137 6.75 0.12 4.20
C VAL A 137 6.74 1.12 5.36
N GLU A 138 7.70 1.04 6.27
CA GLU A 138 7.80 2.00 7.39
C GLU A 138 8.00 3.43 6.89
N LYS A 139 8.87 3.64 5.88
CA LYS A 139 9.08 4.95 5.25
C LYS A 139 7.83 5.50 4.57
N LEU A 140 7.00 4.63 4.00
CA LEU A 140 5.73 5.02 3.40
C LEU A 140 4.72 5.44 4.48
N LEU A 141 4.67 4.71 5.60
CA LEU A 141 3.76 4.98 6.72
C LEU A 141 4.13 6.25 7.50
N ASP A 142 5.42 6.51 7.73
CA ASP A 142 5.89 7.69 8.45
C ASP A 142 6.08 8.93 7.54
N GLY A 143 5.94 8.76 6.23
CA GLY A 143 6.08 9.82 5.23
C GLY A 143 7.52 10.19 4.87
N SER A 144 8.53 9.57 5.48
CA SER A 144 9.95 9.86 5.22
C SER A 144 10.43 9.45 3.82
N PHE A 145 9.62 8.70 3.07
CA PHE A 145 9.88 8.40 1.66
C PHE A 145 10.00 9.66 0.79
N LEU A 146 9.29 10.74 1.13
CA LEU A 146 9.22 11.97 0.34
C LEU A 146 10.38 12.92 0.65
N THR A 147 11.58 12.56 0.18
CA THR A 147 12.75 13.45 0.22
C THR A 147 12.51 14.72 -0.61
N ASP A 148 13.26 15.80 -0.33
CA ASP A 148 13.12 17.07 -1.07
C ASP A 148 13.38 16.89 -2.58
N SER A 149 14.37 16.08 -2.94
CA SER A 149 14.66 15.73 -4.34
C SER A 149 13.50 15.01 -5.04
N LEU A 150 12.82 14.09 -4.32
CA LEU A 150 11.65 13.39 -4.84
C LEU A 150 10.46 14.34 -4.95
N ARG A 151 10.30 15.26 -3.99
CA ARG A 151 9.24 16.27 -4.01
C ARG A 151 9.37 17.17 -5.22
N GLU A 152 10.55 17.72 -5.49
CA GLU A 152 10.82 18.55 -6.68
C GLU A 152 10.56 17.77 -7.98
N TYR A 153 10.97 16.50 -8.02
CA TYR A 153 10.71 15.62 -9.16
C TYR A 153 9.21 15.41 -9.39
N VAL A 154 8.44 15.11 -8.34
CA VAL A 154 6.99 14.90 -8.44
C VAL A 154 6.30 16.20 -8.86
N ILE A 155 6.65 17.35 -8.27
CA ILE A 155 6.10 18.67 -8.66
C ILE A 155 6.29 18.91 -10.16
N ARG A 156 7.52 18.75 -10.65
CA ARG A 156 7.88 19.00 -12.06
C ARG A 156 7.02 18.20 -13.03
N TYR A 157 6.89 16.90 -12.81
CA TYR A 157 6.18 16.03 -13.74
C TYR A 157 4.66 16.05 -13.55
N THR A 158 4.17 16.32 -12.34
CA THR A 158 2.75 16.60 -12.09
C THR A 158 2.31 17.88 -12.79
N GLN A 159 3.07 18.97 -12.70
CA GLN A 159 2.77 20.21 -13.44
C GLN A 159 2.74 19.95 -14.94
N ARG A 160 3.75 19.25 -15.46
CA ARG A 160 3.84 18.93 -16.89
C ARG A 160 2.66 18.09 -17.39
N VAL A 161 2.17 17.12 -16.62
CA VAL A 161 1.01 16.32 -17.05
C VAL A 161 -0.29 17.14 -16.99
N ILE A 162 -0.43 18.07 -16.04
CA ILE A 162 -1.59 18.97 -15.95
C ILE A 162 -1.62 19.96 -17.13
N GLU A 163 -0.48 20.50 -17.54
CA GLU A 163 -0.36 21.36 -18.72
C GLU A 163 -0.79 20.66 -20.01
N MET A 164 -0.66 19.32 -20.06
CA MET A 164 -1.15 18.50 -21.17
C MET A 164 -2.67 18.26 -21.15
N GLY A 165 -3.38 18.70 -20.10
CA GLY A 165 -4.79 18.37 -19.86
C GLY A 165 -4.93 16.97 -19.25
N ASP A 166 -5.90 16.18 -19.68
CA ASP A 166 -6.08 14.79 -19.22
C ASP A 166 -4.98 13.84 -19.76
N GLY A 167 -3.70 14.19 -19.59
CA GLY A 167 -2.55 13.49 -20.15
C GLY A 167 -1.96 12.38 -19.27
N CYS A 168 -0.96 11.71 -19.83
CA CYS A 168 -0.12 10.69 -19.20
C CYS A 168 1.35 10.89 -19.61
N ILE A 169 2.27 10.81 -18.66
CA ILE A 169 3.72 10.88 -18.92
C ILE A 169 4.40 9.72 -18.22
N ALA A 170 5.17 8.92 -18.97
CA ALA A 170 6.15 7.99 -18.41
C ALA A 170 7.54 8.64 -18.39
N VAL A 171 8.22 8.51 -17.25
CA VAL A 171 9.55 9.05 -17.00
C VAL A 171 10.48 7.91 -16.58
N GLN A 172 11.66 7.87 -17.19
CA GLN A 172 12.71 6.92 -16.84
C GLN A 172 14.03 7.67 -16.72
N SER A 173 14.77 7.44 -15.63
CA SER A 173 16.05 8.13 -15.36
C SER A 173 15.97 9.66 -15.48
N ASN A 174 14.90 10.27 -14.93
CA ASN A 174 14.64 11.71 -14.98
C ASN A 174 14.54 12.28 -16.41
N SER A 175 14.11 11.45 -17.36
CA SER A 175 13.84 11.84 -18.75
C SER A 175 12.48 11.31 -19.20
N VAL A 176 11.75 12.07 -20.00
CA VAL A 176 10.45 11.62 -20.54
C VAL A 176 10.69 10.49 -21.53
N LEU A 177 10.16 9.32 -21.21
CA LEU A 177 10.23 8.13 -22.06
C LEU A 177 9.15 8.18 -23.15
N SER A 178 7.92 8.47 -22.76
CA SER A 178 6.76 8.59 -23.65
C SER A 178 5.65 9.38 -22.98
N SER A 179 4.74 9.93 -23.78
CA SER A 179 3.56 10.64 -23.28
C SER A 179 2.34 10.35 -24.14
N GLY A 180 1.15 10.50 -23.58
CA GLY A 180 -0.12 10.27 -24.25
C GLY A 180 -1.21 11.23 -23.77
N CYS A 181 -2.11 11.59 -24.67
CA CYS A 181 -3.33 12.35 -24.40
C CYS A 181 -4.53 11.52 -24.88
N PRO A 182 -5.75 11.78 -24.39
CA PRO A 182 -6.93 11.06 -24.84
C PRO A 182 -7.13 11.23 -26.36
N SER A 183 -7.50 10.16 -27.06
CA SER A 183 -7.91 10.21 -28.46
C SER A 183 -9.42 10.00 -28.62
N THR A 184 -9.93 10.15 -29.83
CA THR A 184 -11.35 9.92 -30.14
C THR A 184 -11.75 8.44 -30.11
N HIS A 185 -10.76 7.53 -30.06
CA HIS A 185 -11.00 6.10 -30.01
C HIS A 185 -11.51 5.69 -28.62
N PRO A 186 -12.48 4.76 -28.50
CA PRO A 186 -13.00 4.33 -27.19
C PRO A 186 -11.95 3.76 -26.23
N LEU A 187 -10.92 3.11 -26.76
CA LEU A 187 -9.75 2.61 -26.00
C LEU A 187 -8.58 3.61 -25.94
N GLY A 188 -8.78 4.81 -26.49
CA GLY A 188 -7.80 5.88 -26.64
C GLY A 188 -7.49 6.61 -25.34
N HIS A 189 -7.37 5.89 -24.23
CA HIS A 189 -7.07 6.49 -22.93
C HIS A 189 -5.62 6.98 -22.88
N PRO A 190 -5.30 7.98 -22.05
CA PRO A 190 -3.95 8.57 -21.96
C PRO A 190 -2.83 7.55 -21.76
N VAL A 191 -3.05 6.55 -20.92
CA VAL A 191 -2.09 5.45 -20.70
C VAL A 191 -1.89 4.60 -21.95
N MET A 192 -2.97 4.27 -22.66
CA MET A 192 -2.88 3.46 -23.88
C MET A 192 -2.17 4.21 -25.00
N GLU A 193 -2.45 5.51 -25.15
CA GLU A 193 -1.78 6.37 -26.11
C GLU A 193 -0.30 6.57 -25.74
N MET A 194 0.02 6.70 -24.45
CA MET A 194 1.40 6.76 -23.96
C MET A 194 2.18 5.50 -24.34
N VAL A 195 1.61 4.30 -24.11
CA VAL A 195 2.24 3.03 -24.48
C VAL A 195 2.39 2.93 -26.01
N ARG A 196 1.39 3.35 -26.78
CA ARG A 196 1.44 3.34 -28.25
C ARG A 196 2.51 4.27 -28.81
N ASN A 197 2.70 5.43 -28.20
CA ASN A 197 3.69 6.42 -28.61
C ASN A 197 5.12 6.06 -28.21
N LEU A 198 5.30 4.99 -27.44
CA LEU A 198 6.62 4.52 -27.05
C LEU A 198 7.41 4.08 -28.29
N ARG A 199 8.64 4.60 -28.42
CA ARG A 199 9.55 4.21 -29.50
C ARG A 199 9.92 2.74 -29.37
N LYS A 200 9.98 2.02 -30.49
CA LYS A 200 10.45 0.63 -30.53
C LYS A 200 11.80 0.52 -29.82
N ARG A 201 11.88 -0.29 -28.78
CA ARG A 201 13.11 -0.60 -28.06
C ARG A 201 13.74 -1.83 -28.71
N THR A 202 15.05 -1.80 -28.93
CA THR A 202 15.81 -2.97 -29.40
C THR A 202 16.17 -3.83 -28.20
N GLY A 203 15.49 -4.95 -27.99
CA GLY A 203 15.74 -5.89 -26.89
C GLY A 203 14.51 -6.74 -26.53
N SER A 204 14.69 -7.76 -25.69
CA SER A 204 13.63 -8.62 -25.15
C SER A 204 13.02 -8.10 -23.83
N ASP A 205 13.40 -6.88 -23.42
CA ASP A 205 13.03 -6.35 -22.12
C ASP A 205 11.66 -5.68 -22.13
N TYR A 206 10.98 -5.76 -20.98
CA TYR A 206 9.72 -5.07 -20.75
C TYR A 206 9.87 -3.56 -20.96
N LEU A 207 8.87 -2.97 -21.60
CA LEU A 207 8.94 -1.65 -22.22
C LEU A 207 9.25 -0.49 -21.26
N GLY A 208 8.80 -0.60 -20.00
CA GLY A 208 8.83 0.47 -19.00
C GLY A 208 9.41 0.10 -17.64
N THR A 209 10.20 -0.98 -17.53
CA THR A 209 10.73 -1.42 -16.22
C THR A 209 11.47 -0.30 -15.50
N GLY A 210 11.04 0.01 -14.27
CA GLY A 210 11.64 1.06 -13.45
C GLY A 210 11.16 2.48 -13.76
N SER A 211 10.19 2.66 -14.67
CA SER A 211 9.64 3.98 -15.01
C SER A 211 8.65 4.45 -13.95
N ASP A 212 8.60 5.76 -13.74
CA ASP A 212 7.52 6.41 -13.01
C ASP A 212 6.50 6.96 -14.00
N VAL A 213 5.21 6.84 -13.68
CA VAL A 213 4.13 7.36 -14.52
C VAL A 213 3.35 8.44 -13.77
N PHE A 214 3.01 9.51 -14.48
CA PHE A 214 2.23 10.64 -13.98
C PHE A 214 0.92 10.75 -14.77
N LEU A 215 -0.20 10.86 -14.06
CA LEU A 215 -1.55 10.99 -14.61
C LEU A 215 -2.29 12.14 -13.94
N VAL A 216 -3.20 12.79 -14.68
CA VAL A 216 -4.13 13.73 -14.04
C VAL A 216 -5.25 12.98 -13.31
N ASN A 217 -5.85 11.99 -13.95
CA ASN A 217 -6.97 11.23 -13.40
C ASN A 217 -6.55 9.81 -13.06
N GLU A 218 -7.12 9.28 -11.98
CA GLU A 218 -6.98 7.89 -11.58
C GLU A 218 -7.35 6.94 -12.74
N PRO A 219 -6.48 5.98 -13.09
CA PRO A 219 -6.70 5.08 -14.21
C PRO A 219 -7.80 4.06 -13.92
N CYS A 220 -8.57 3.72 -14.97
CA CYS A 220 -9.52 2.61 -14.93
C CYS A 220 -8.82 1.24 -14.99
N ALA A 221 -9.56 0.16 -14.77
CA ALA A 221 -9.05 -1.22 -14.80
C ALA A 221 -8.17 -1.55 -16.01
N MET A 222 -8.58 -1.14 -17.22
CA MET A 222 -7.78 -1.36 -18.44
C MET A 222 -6.43 -0.66 -18.36
N CYS A 223 -6.41 0.62 -17.99
CA CYS A 223 -5.19 1.41 -17.90
C CYS A 223 -4.28 0.91 -16.77
N SER A 224 -4.85 0.59 -15.60
CA SER A 224 -4.10 0.04 -14.47
C SER A 224 -3.45 -1.30 -14.83
N MET A 225 -4.18 -2.20 -15.50
CA MET A 225 -3.62 -3.48 -15.96
C MET A 225 -2.57 -3.28 -17.07
N ALA A 226 -2.74 -2.29 -17.94
CA ALA A 226 -1.72 -1.93 -18.92
C ALA A 226 -0.40 -1.50 -18.23
N LEU A 227 -0.48 -0.77 -17.11
CA LEU A 227 0.70 -0.38 -16.32
C LEU A 227 1.39 -1.57 -15.64
N VAL A 228 0.64 -2.59 -15.21
CA VAL A 228 1.19 -3.89 -14.75
C VAL A 228 2.04 -4.52 -15.84
N HIS A 229 1.50 -4.64 -17.06
CA HIS A 229 2.23 -5.21 -18.20
C HIS A 229 3.38 -4.32 -18.68
N PHE A 230 3.30 -3.01 -18.45
CA PHE A 230 4.37 -2.05 -18.72
C PHE A 230 5.51 -2.13 -17.69
N ARG A 231 5.27 -2.77 -16.54
CA ARG A 231 6.21 -2.93 -15.40
C ARG A 231 6.72 -1.62 -14.81
N ILE A 232 5.83 -0.66 -14.62
CA ILE A 232 6.20 0.60 -13.96
C ILE A 232 6.67 0.35 -12.53
N LYS A 233 7.47 1.27 -12.01
CA LYS A 233 7.87 1.29 -10.60
C LYS A 233 6.80 1.96 -9.75
N ARG A 234 6.38 3.16 -10.17
CA ARG A 234 5.47 4.02 -9.39
C ARG A 234 4.49 4.74 -10.30
N LEU A 235 3.29 4.97 -9.79
CA LEU A 235 2.27 5.80 -10.40
C LEU A 235 1.93 6.96 -9.48
N PHE A 236 1.93 8.17 -10.03
CA PHE A 236 1.45 9.38 -9.39
C PHE A 236 0.19 9.86 -10.13
N TYR A 237 -0.91 10.06 -9.43
CA TYR A 237 -2.12 10.64 -10.02
C TYR A 237 -2.71 11.75 -9.15
N VAL A 238 -3.40 12.72 -9.76
CA VAL A 238 -3.91 13.90 -9.04
C VAL A 238 -5.34 13.69 -8.53
N ARG A 239 -6.27 13.34 -9.41
CA ARG A 239 -7.70 13.28 -9.12
C ARG A 239 -8.24 11.87 -9.16
N ASN A 240 -9.10 11.52 -8.21
CA ASN A 240 -9.88 10.28 -8.29
C ASN A 240 -10.85 10.32 -9.48
N SER A 241 -11.12 9.17 -10.09
CA SER A 241 -12.05 9.07 -11.21
C SER A 241 -13.19 8.10 -10.89
N LYS A 242 -14.37 8.30 -11.49
CA LYS A 242 -15.54 7.43 -11.22
C LYS A 242 -15.30 5.96 -11.54
N ASN A 243 -14.46 5.70 -12.56
CA ASN A 243 -14.11 4.36 -13.02
C ASN A 243 -12.72 3.92 -12.55
N GLY A 244 -12.12 4.69 -11.64
CA GLY A 244 -10.81 4.44 -11.06
C GLY A 244 -10.83 3.18 -10.18
N VAL A 245 -9.71 2.45 -10.17
CA VAL A 245 -9.59 1.17 -9.45
C VAL A 245 -8.42 1.14 -8.46
N LEU A 246 -7.81 2.29 -8.18
CA LEU A 246 -6.57 2.38 -7.39
C LEU A 246 -6.74 3.10 -6.05
N LYS A 247 -7.74 3.96 -5.89
CA LYS A 247 -8.00 4.71 -4.65
C LYS A 247 -8.20 3.81 -3.43
N GLU A 248 -7.96 4.36 -2.24
CA GLU A 248 -7.98 3.66 -0.93
C GLU A 248 -9.28 2.91 -0.63
N ASP A 249 -10.42 3.43 -1.07
CA ASP A 249 -11.75 2.83 -0.89
C ASP A 249 -12.21 2.02 -2.12
N GLY A 250 -11.29 1.73 -3.05
CA GLY A 250 -11.52 1.00 -4.28
C GLY A 250 -10.98 -0.42 -4.26
N TRP A 251 -10.86 -1.03 -5.45
CA TRP A 251 -10.29 -2.37 -5.61
C TRP A 251 -8.79 -2.41 -5.28
N GLN A 252 -8.06 -1.31 -5.52
CA GLN A 252 -6.60 -1.24 -5.37
C GLN A 252 -5.90 -2.34 -6.20
N LEU A 253 -6.19 -2.39 -7.51
CA LEU A 253 -5.68 -3.43 -8.42
C LEU A 253 -4.15 -3.64 -8.30
N HIS A 254 -3.39 -2.58 -8.01
CA HIS A 254 -1.94 -2.64 -7.84
C HIS A 254 -1.46 -3.49 -6.65
N LEU A 255 -2.37 -3.94 -5.78
CA LEU A 255 -2.11 -4.79 -4.62
C LEU A 255 -2.62 -6.24 -4.78
N GLU A 256 -3.32 -6.54 -5.88
CA GLU A 256 -3.95 -7.84 -6.11
C GLU A 256 -2.90 -8.98 -6.02
N PRO A 257 -3.03 -9.98 -5.13
CA PRO A 257 -1.98 -10.99 -4.96
C PRO A 257 -1.73 -11.86 -6.21
N SER A 258 -2.75 -11.99 -7.08
CA SER A 258 -2.72 -12.87 -8.26
C SER A 258 -2.05 -12.25 -9.50
N ILE A 259 -1.71 -10.95 -9.49
CA ILE A 259 -1.02 -10.32 -10.61
C ILE A 259 0.50 -10.51 -10.53
N ASN A 260 1.15 -10.55 -11.69
CA ASN A 260 2.57 -10.88 -11.81
C ASN A 260 3.52 -9.70 -11.51
N HIS A 261 3.02 -8.48 -11.39
CA HIS A 261 3.83 -7.29 -11.13
C HIS A 261 3.05 -6.26 -10.33
N HIS A 262 3.68 -5.71 -9.30
CA HIS A 262 3.11 -4.69 -8.41
C HIS A 262 3.88 -3.39 -8.55
N TYR A 263 3.20 -2.27 -8.35
CA TYR A 263 3.78 -0.95 -8.41
C TYR A 263 3.22 -0.05 -7.31
N GLU A 264 4.03 0.90 -6.85
CA GLU A 264 3.59 1.83 -5.81
C GLU A 264 2.65 2.88 -6.42
N VAL A 265 1.59 3.23 -5.72
CA VAL A 265 0.63 4.23 -6.18
C VAL A 265 0.61 5.36 -5.18
N PHE A 266 0.66 6.59 -5.69
CA PHE A 266 0.62 7.81 -4.91
C PHE A 266 -0.44 8.75 -5.47
N ARG A 267 -1.28 9.27 -4.58
CA ARG A 267 -2.16 10.38 -4.87
C ARG A 267 -1.46 11.69 -4.56
N VAL A 268 -1.51 12.64 -5.50
CA VAL A 268 -0.88 13.94 -5.38
C VAL A 268 -1.97 14.99 -5.20
N ASN A 269 -2.02 15.61 -4.01
CA ASN A 269 -2.93 16.71 -3.75
C ASN A 269 -2.21 18.04 -3.99
N ILE A 270 -2.89 18.93 -4.72
CA ILE A 270 -2.36 20.24 -5.08
C ILE A 270 -3.22 21.29 -4.38
N HIS A 271 -2.59 22.07 -3.51
CA HIS A 271 -3.23 23.19 -2.83
C HIS A 271 -2.85 24.50 -3.51
N ASP A 272 -3.82 25.39 -3.64
CA ASP A 272 -3.59 26.79 -4.02
C ASP A 272 -3.14 27.61 -2.79
N ASP A 273 -2.62 28.83 -3.01
CA ASP A 273 -2.21 29.77 -1.93
C ASP A 273 -3.36 30.09 -0.95
N SER A 274 -4.60 29.87 -1.38
CA SER A 274 -5.84 30.00 -0.59
C SER A 274 -6.14 28.79 0.32
N GLY A 275 -5.33 27.73 0.26
CA GLY A 275 -5.55 26.45 0.97
C GLY A 275 -6.69 25.60 0.39
N SER A 276 -7.35 26.06 -0.67
CA SER A 276 -8.42 25.31 -1.32
C SER A 276 -7.86 24.18 -2.19
N ASN A 277 -8.48 23.01 -2.10
CA ASN A 277 -8.07 21.84 -2.89
C ASN A 277 -8.49 22.04 -4.35
N LEU A 278 -7.51 22.04 -5.27
CA LEU A 278 -7.71 22.31 -6.69
C LEU A 278 -8.39 21.16 -7.45
N ASP A 279 -8.76 20.06 -6.75
CA ASP A 279 -9.52 18.93 -7.27
C ASP A 279 -10.73 19.35 -8.15
N ASN A 280 -11.38 20.48 -7.81
CA ASN A 280 -12.58 21.00 -8.48
C ASN A 280 -12.35 22.12 -9.51
N VAL A 281 -11.15 22.68 -9.66
CA VAL A 281 -10.95 23.83 -10.57
C VAL A 281 -10.77 23.38 -12.03
N TYR A 282 -10.19 22.20 -12.25
CA TYR A 282 -9.95 21.64 -13.59
C TYR A 282 -11.13 20.87 -14.19
N SER A 283 -12.25 20.71 -13.46
CA SER A 283 -13.48 20.08 -14.00
C SER A 283 -14.27 21.04 -14.91
N ASN A 284 -14.21 22.36 -14.66
CA ASN A 284 -15.02 23.35 -15.36
C ASN A 284 -14.32 24.01 -16.56
N SER A 285 -12.98 23.95 -16.65
CA SER A 285 -12.20 24.62 -17.70
C SER A 285 -11.96 23.78 -18.96
N LEU A 286 -12.08 22.45 -18.89
CA LEU A 286 -11.90 21.56 -20.06
C LEU A 286 -13.22 21.12 -20.71
N CYS A 287 -14.36 21.26 -20.02
CA CYS A 287 -15.67 20.89 -20.56
C CYS A 287 -16.21 21.91 -21.59
N THR A 288 -15.60 23.10 -21.69
CA THR A 288 -16.02 24.16 -22.63
C THR A 288 -15.33 24.14 -23.99
N LEU A 289 -14.36 23.24 -24.22
CA LEU A 289 -13.67 23.07 -25.51
C LEU A 289 -14.13 21.85 -26.32
N ALA A 290 -15.13 21.11 -25.84
CA ALA A 290 -15.81 20.05 -26.58
C ALA A 290 -17.26 20.46 -26.88
N LYS A 291 -17.42 21.42 -27.80
CA LYS A 291 -18.64 21.63 -28.59
C LYS A 291 -18.24 21.83 -30.04
#